data_AF-A0A2G7FMV9-F1
#
_entry.id   AF-A0A2G7FMV9-F1
#
_cell.length_a   1.000
_cell.length_b   1.000
_cell.length_c   1.000
_cell.angle_alpha   90.00
_cell.angle_beta   90.00
_cell.angle_gamma   90.00
#
_symmetry.space_group_name_H-M   'P 1'
#
loop_
_entity.id
_entity.type
_entity.pdbx_description
1 polymer ?
#
loop_
_entity_poly.entity_id
_entity_poly.type
_entity_poly.pdbx_seq_one_letter_code
_entity_poly.pdbx_strand_id
1 'polypeptide(L)'
;MPSASPLEATAVVAAAKVRSKILRASHDRYPWLFISPESKEDVRPVVEALLANKDILQRISEDTGVVFATNPFHNIVDYYPIIWTQRSGKVEPPFPGKVLVIVGLEYVDQNNGLPKLHKRALFPGDYVSILGDNEIHLSDGGGGTSLFIILEKS
;
A
#
# COMPACT_ATOMS: atom_id res chain seq x y z
N MET A 1 -18.17 -19.68 7.72
CA MET A 1 -17.39 -18.47 7.35
C MET A 1 -16.37 -18.92 6.32
N PRO A 2 -16.26 -18.26 5.15
CA PRO A 2 -15.14 -18.55 4.25
C PRO A 2 -13.83 -18.27 5.00
N SER A 3 -12.84 -19.14 4.83
CA SER A 3 -11.51 -18.94 5.42
C SER A 3 -10.88 -17.70 4.80
N ALA A 4 -10.44 -16.75 5.63
CA ALA A 4 -9.71 -15.58 5.19
C ALA A 4 -8.52 -15.98 4.32
N SER A 5 -8.25 -15.23 3.25
CA SER A 5 -7.08 -15.49 2.41
C SER A 5 -5.78 -15.26 3.19
N PRO A 6 -4.65 -15.89 2.83
CA PRO A 6 -3.37 -15.63 3.50
C PRO A 6 -2.99 -14.14 3.53
N LEU A 7 -3.31 -13.41 2.46
CA LEU A 7 -3.05 -11.98 2.36
C LEU A 7 -3.94 -11.17 3.31
N GLU A 8 -5.23 -11.50 3.40
CA GLU A 8 -6.16 -10.89 4.36
C GLU A 8 -5.74 -11.15 5.81
N ALA A 9 -5.38 -12.39 6.15
CA ALA A 9 -4.97 -12.77 7.49
C ALA A 9 -3.69 -12.04 7.94
N THR A 10 -2.68 -11.96 7.05
CA THR A 10 -1.44 -11.23 7.33
C THR A 10 -1.68 -9.72 7.44
N ALA A 11 -2.55 -9.16 6.60
CA ALA A 11 -2.91 -7.74 6.63
C ALA A 11 -3.52 -7.32 7.98
N VAL A 12 -4.50 -8.09 8.48
CA VAL A 12 -5.15 -7.82 9.77
C VAL A 12 -4.14 -7.83 10.93
N VAL A 13 -3.25 -8.82 10.96
CA VAL A 13 -2.20 -8.92 11.99
C VAL A 13 -1.23 -7.74 11.89
N ALA A 14 -0.83 -7.37 10.68
CA ALA A 14 0.07 -6.24 10.45
C ALA A 14 -0.57 -4.92 10.89
N ALA A 15 -1.86 -4.68 10.63
CA ALA A 15 -2.56 -3.47 11.06
C ALA A 15 -2.48 -3.25 12.58
N ALA A 16 -2.73 -4.31 13.37
CA ALA A 16 -2.68 -4.25 14.82
C ALA A 16 -1.27 -3.89 15.35
N LYS A 17 -0.23 -4.45 14.73
CA LYS A 17 1.17 -4.18 15.10
C LYS A 17 1.64 -2.79 14.68
N VAL A 18 1.25 -2.34 13.49
CA VAL A 18 1.60 -1.01 12.98
C VAL A 18 0.97 0.06 13.87
N ARG A 19 -0.32 -0.06 14.20
CA ARG A 19 -1.01 0.92 15.05
C ARG A 19 -0.41 1.08 16.45
N SER A 20 0.11 0.00 17.04
CA SER A 20 0.67 0.06 18.39
C SER A 20 2.04 0.77 18.46
N LYS A 21 2.69 1.02 17.32
CA LYS A 21 4.06 1.53 17.24
C LYS A 21 4.18 2.93 16.66
N ILE A 22 3.07 3.58 16.31
CA ILE A 22 3.11 4.89 15.66
C ILE A 22 3.27 6.00 16.68
N LEU A 23 4.47 6.60 16.68
CA LEU A 23 4.92 7.59 17.66
C LEU A 23 5.41 8.92 17.03
N ARG A 24 5.41 9.08 15.69
CA ARG A 24 6.16 10.16 15.00
C ARG A 24 5.41 10.99 13.95
N ALA A 25 6.02 12.13 13.65
CA ALA A 25 5.54 13.26 12.84
C ALA A 25 5.88 13.14 11.34
N SER A 26 4.99 12.56 10.54
CA SER A 26 4.92 12.59 9.06
C SER A 26 6.14 12.06 8.28
N HIS A 27 5.93 11.76 6.98
CA HIS A 27 6.99 11.30 6.08
C HIS A 27 7.71 12.46 5.40
N ASP A 28 9.03 12.33 5.23
CA ASP A 28 9.90 13.38 4.65
C ASP A 28 9.47 13.81 3.24
N ARG A 29 9.11 12.84 2.38
CA ARG A 29 8.65 13.12 1.02
C ARG A 29 7.15 13.39 0.93
N TYR A 30 6.39 12.90 1.90
CA TYR A 30 4.92 12.91 1.88
C TYR A 30 4.43 13.40 3.23
N PRO A 31 4.51 14.71 3.52
CA PRO A 31 4.15 15.25 4.82
C PRO A 31 2.66 15.03 5.17
N TRP A 32 1.85 14.67 4.17
CA TRP A 32 0.44 14.25 4.27
C TRP A 32 0.23 12.76 4.59
N LEU A 33 1.30 11.98 4.78
CA LEU A 33 1.26 10.58 5.24
C LEU A 33 2.08 10.45 6.53
N PHE A 34 1.62 9.60 7.45
CA PHE A 34 2.48 9.09 8.51
C PHE A 34 3.09 7.76 8.05
N ILE A 35 4.41 7.66 8.06
CA ILE A 35 5.13 6.42 7.73
C ILE A 35 5.79 5.89 9.00
N SER A 36 5.63 4.58 9.25
CA SER A 36 6.27 3.88 10.37
C SER A 36 7.40 2.98 9.85
N PRO A 37 8.62 3.51 9.63
CA PRO A 37 9.73 2.70 9.12
C PRO A 37 10.15 1.60 10.12
N GLU A 38 9.94 1.82 11.42
CA GLU A 38 10.20 0.84 12.49
C GLU A 38 9.28 -0.40 12.41
N SER A 39 8.20 -0.32 11.65
CA SER A 39 7.23 -1.41 11.46
C SER A 39 7.41 -2.20 10.16
N LYS A 40 8.53 -2.03 9.43
CA LYS A 40 8.79 -2.78 8.17
C LYS A 40 8.72 -4.30 8.35
N GLU A 41 9.27 -4.84 9.43
CA GLU A 41 9.20 -6.28 9.71
C GLU A 41 7.77 -6.76 10.04
N ASP A 42 6.91 -5.87 10.56
CA ASP A 42 5.52 -6.24 10.88
C ASP A 42 4.66 -6.40 9.61
N VAL A 43 5.00 -5.67 8.53
CA VAL A 43 4.29 -5.74 7.24
C VAL A 43 4.95 -6.67 6.22
N ARG A 44 6.19 -7.11 6.46
CA ARG A 44 6.90 -8.04 5.57
C ARG A 44 6.08 -9.30 5.23
N PRO A 45 5.35 -9.94 6.17
CA PRO A 45 4.50 -11.09 5.83
C PRO A 45 3.38 -10.77 4.82
N VAL A 46 2.88 -9.54 4.80
CA VAL A 46 1.87 -9.08 3.83
C VAL A 46 2.50 -9.01 2.44
N VAL A 47 3.74 -8.49 2.35
CA VAL A 47 4.52 -8.45 1.11
C VAL A 47 4.77 -9.87 0.59
N GLU A 48 5.23 -10.77 1.47
CA GLU A 48 5.47 -12.18 1.13
C GLU A 48 4.20 -12.86 0.63
N ALA A 49 3.06 -12.65 1.30
CA ALA A 49 1.77 -13.21 0.90
C ALA A 49 1.28 -12.66 -0.45
N LEU A 50 1.50 -11.37 -0.72
CA LEU A 50 1.16 -10.75 -2.01
C LEU A 50 2.02 -11.34 -3.14
N LEU A 51 3.34 -11.43 -2.93
CA LEU A 51 4.27 -11.95 -3.94
C LEU A 51 4.11 -13.45 -4.19
N ALA A 52 3.58 -14.22 -3.22
CA ALA A 52 3.26 -15.62 -3.41
C ALA A 52 2.00 -15.85 -4.28
N ASN A 53 1.17 -14.82 -4.48
CA ASN A 53 -0.08 -14.93 -5.22
C ASN A 53 0.09 -14.56 -6.70
N LYS A 54 0.19 -15.59 -7.56
CA LYS A 54 0.41 -15.43 -9.00
C LYS A 54 -0.69 -14.64 -9.71
N ASP A 55 -1.95 -14.80 -9.31
CA ASP A 55 -3.07 -14.10 -9.94
C ASP A 55 -3.01 -12.60 -9.65
N ILE A 56 -2.57 -12.22 -8.43
CA ILE A 56 -2.34 -10.82 -8.06
C ILE A 56 -1.20 -10.23 -8.88
N LEU A 57 -0.07 -10.94 -8.97
CA LEU A 57 1.08 -10.48 -9.77
C LEU A 57 0.71 -10.32 -11.25
N GLN A 58 -0.05 -11.26 -11.81
CA GLN A 58 -0.52 -11.15 -13.19
C GLN A 58 -1.38 -9.90 -13.39
N ARG A 59 -2.34 -9.63 -12.51
CA ARG A 59 -3.18 -8.42 -12.60
C ARG A 59 -2.36 -7.15 -12.46
N ILE A 60 -1.41 -7.09 -11.52
CA ILE A 60 -0.51 -5.94 -11.40
C ILE A 60 0.29 -5.73 -12.70
N SER A 61 0.76 -6.81 -13.32
CA SER A 61 1.46 -6.75 -14.60
C SER A 61 0.55 -6.20 -15.71
N GLU A 62 -0.69 -6.68 -15.82
CA GLU A 62 -1.69 -6.22 -16.79
C GLU A 62 -2.04 -4.74 -16.59
N ASP A 63 -2.22 -4.30 -15.34
CA ASP A 63 -2.62 -2.92 -15.00
C ASP A 63 -1.50 -1.90 -15.21
N THR A 64 -0.23 -2.33 -15.11
CA THR A 64 0.90 -1.39 -14.97
C THR A 64 2.07 -1.61 -15.93
N GLY A 65 2.09 -2.75 -16.62
CA GLY A 65 3.18 -3.17 -17.50
C GLY A 65 4.43 -3.69 -16.77
N VAL A 66 4.41 -3.85 -15.44
CA VAL A 66 5.54 -4.42 -14.69
C VAL A 66 5.78 -5.87 -15.11
N VAL A 67 7.05 -6.19 -15.42
CA VAL A 67 7.48 -7.57 -15.63
C VAL A 67 8.18 -8.08 -14.37
N PHE A 68 7.55 -9.03 -13.69
CA PHE A 68 8.12 -9.64 -12.50
C PHE A 68 9.29 -10.57 -12.84
N ALA A 69 10.38 -10.45 -12.09
CA ALA A 69 11.50 -11.38 -12.13
C ALA A 69 11.09 -12.75 -11.57
N THR A 70 11.92 -13.78 -11.83
CA THR A 70 11.72 -15.13 -11.27
C THR A 70 11.56 -15.12 -9.76
N ASN A 71 12.30 -14.23 -9.07
CA ASN A 71 12.05 -13.86 -7.69
C ASN A 71 11.38 -12.46 -7.66
N PRO A 72 10.06 -12.36 -7.43
CA PRO A 72 9.34 -11.09 -7.44
C PRO A 72 9.84 -10.06 -6.41
N PHE A 73 10.55 -10.50 -5.37
CA PHE A 73 11.18 -9.60 -4.41
C PHE A 73 12.19 -8.66 -5.06
N HIS A 74 12.84 -9.08 -6.15
CA HIS A 74 13.81 -8.23 -6.84
C HIS A 74 13.16 -7.03 -7.55
N ASN A 75 11.84 -7.06 -7.76
CA ASN A 75 11.10 -5.93 -8.28
C ASN A 75 10.76 -4.90 -7.19
N ILE A 76 10.88 -5.23 -5.91
CA ILE A 76 10.54 -4.30 -4.83
C ILE A 76 11.72 -3.34 -4.61
N VAL A 77 11.46 -2.06 -4.87
CA VAL A 77 12.38 -0.98 -4.53
C VAL A 77 12.34 -0.72 -3.02
N ASP A 78 11.13 -0.58 -2.47
CA ASP A 78 10.91 -0.40 -1.05
C ASP A 78 9.44 -0.62 -0.66
N TYR A 79 9.15 -0.72 0.63
CA TYR A 79 7.79 -0.77 1.16
C TYR A 79 7.67 -0.18 2.56
N TYR A 80 6.50 0.38 2.87
CA TYR A 80 6.25 1.13 4.08
C TYR A 80 4.82 0.94 4.59
N PRO A 81 4.60 0.60 5.87
CA PRO A 81 3.30 0.83 6.48
C PRO A 81 3.05 2.32 6.61
N ILE A 82 1.83 2.73 6.29
CA ILE A 82 1.38 4.11 6.36
C ILE A 82 0.10 4.24 7.16
N ILE A 83 -0.09 5.40 7.77
CA ILE A 83 -1.39 5.88 8.21
C ILE A 83 -1.72 7.15 7.43
N TRP A 84 -2.90 7.16 6.84
CA TRP A 84 -3.41 8.33 6.15
C TRP A 84 -3.68 9.46 7.13
N THR A 85 -3.20 10.66 6.83
CA THR A 85 -3.55 11.86 7.61
C THR A 85 -4.82 12.48 7.05
N GLN A 86 -5.49 13.32 7.85
CA GLN A 86 -6.64 14.12 7.37
C GLN A 86 -6.24 15.26 6.42
N ARG A 87 -4.98 15.32 5.97
CA ARG A 87 -4.53 16.35 5.04
C ARG A 87 -4.96 15.96 3.63
N SER A 88 -5.73 16.83 3.00
CA SER A 88 -6.12 16.69 1.61
C SER A 88 -5.18 17.45 0.67
N GLY A 89 -5.37 17.24 -0.63
CA GLY A 89 -4.62 17.91 -1.67
C GLY A 89 -4.15 16.96 -2.76
N LYS A 90 -3.22 17.46 -3.55
CA LYS A 90 -2.64 16.77 -4.68
C LYS A 90 -1.21 16.38 -4.38
N VAL A 91 -0.89 15.13 -4.64
CA VAL A 91 0.48 14.61 -4.64
C VAL A 91 0.93 14.58 -6.09
N GLU A 92 1.86 15.47 -6.44
CA GLU A 92 2.60 15.39 -7.70
C GLU A 92 3.30 14.03 -7.83
N PRO A 93 3.56 13.53 -9.05
CA PRO A 93 3.99 12.15 -9.32
C PRO A 93 4.95 11.59 -8.26
N PRO A 94 4.46 10.73 -7.34
CA PRO A 94 5.20 10.41 -6.13
C PRO A 94 6.38 9.49 -6.43
N PHE A 95 6.27 8.63 -7.44
CA PHE A 95 7.31 7.67 -7.78
C PHE A 95 7.51 7.60 -9.31
N PRO A 96 8.09 8.63 -9.94
CA PRO A 96 8.27 8.67 -11.38
C PRO A 96 9.04 7.44 -11.90
N GLY A 97 8.56 6.83 -12.97
CA GLY A 97 9.11 5.61 -13.56
C GLY A 97 8.92 4.35 -12.72
N LYS A 98 8.13 4.39 -11.64
CA LYS A 98 7.86 3.23 -10.77
C LYS A 98 6.37 2.90 -10.75
N VAL A 99 6.03 1.83 -10.03
CA VAL A 99 4.65 1.46 -9.72
C VAL A 99 4.45 1.49 -8.21
N LEU A 100 3.33 2.07 -7.76
CA LEU A 100 2.92 2.02 -6.38
C LEU A 100 1.76 1.04 -6.23
N VAL A 101 1.92 0.04 -5.37
CA VAL A 101 0.83 -0.83 -4.93
C VAL A 101 0.43 -0.40 -3.52
N ILE A 102 -0.84 -0.10 -3.34
CA ILE A 102 -1.44 0.24 -2.05
C ILE A 102 -2.27 -0.95 -1.60
N VAL A 103 -1.88 -1.57 -0.49
CA VAL A 103 -2.61 -2.68 0.13
C VAL A 103 -3.35 -2.16 1.36
N GLY A 104 -4.65 -2.44 1.47
CA GLY A 104 -5.41 -2.19 2.68
C GLY A 104 -4.95 -3.13 3.79
N LEU A 105 -4.45 -2.60 4.91
CA LEU A 105 -4.14 -3.42 6.08
C LEU A 105 -5.40 -3.63 6.95
N GLU A 106 -6.31 -2.67 6.88
CA GLU A 106 -7.66 -2.72 7.44
C GLU A 106 -8.66 -2.23 6.39
N TYR A 107 -9.94 -2.10 6.77
CA TYR A 107 -10.91 -1.41 5.93
C TYR A 107 -10.51 0.06 5.75
N VAL A 108 -10.19 0.44 4.51
CA VAL A 108 -9.88 1.83 4.15
C VAL A 108 -10.72 2.32 2.99
N ASP A 109 -11.29 3.51 3.12
CA ASP A 109 -12.09 4.22 2.11
C ASP A 109 -11.71 5.70 2.10
N GLN A 110 -12.42 6.52 1.32
CA GLN A 110 -12.14 7.95 1.25
C GLN A 110 -12.33 8.69 2.59
N ASN A 111 -13.12 8.17 3.52
CA ASN A 111 -13.39 8.80 4.81
C ASN A 111 -12.26 8.56 5.82
N ASN A 112 -11.46 7.50 5.63
CA ASN A 112 -10.30 7.23 6.45
C ASN A 112 -8.97 7.30 5.68
N GLY A 113 -9.00 7.93 4.50
CA GLY A 113 -7.81 8.48 3.84
C GLY A 113 -7.33 7.74 2.60
N LEU A 114 -8.07 6.74 2.11
CA LEU A 114 -7.81 6.18 0.78
C LEU A 114 -7.92 7.32 -0.26
N PRO A 115 -6.94 7.50 -1.16
CA PRO A 115 -7.03 8.51 -2.20
C PRO A 115 -8.21 8.29 -3.13
N LYS A 116 -8.56 9.32 -3.90
CA LYS A 116 -9.59 9.26 -4.94
C LYS A 116 -9.10 8.40 -6.11
N LEU A 117 -9.25 7.10 -5.96
CA LEU A 117 -8.88 6.07 -6.93
C LEU A 117 -10.15 5.47 -7.55
N HIS A 118 -9.98 4.63 -8.58
CA HIS A 118 -11.09 3.91 -9.19
C HIS A 118 -11.79 2.94 -8.20
N LYS A 119 -11.05 2.45 -7.21
CA LYS A 119 -11.57 1.60 -6.14
C LYS A 119 -12.02 2.46 -4.95
N ARG A 120 -13.27 2.29 -4.52
CA ARG A 120 -13.90 3.12 -3.46
C ARG A 120 -13.45 2.77 -2.05
N ALA A 121 -13.08 1.51 -1.82
CA ALA A 121 -12.59 1.01 -0.54
C ALA A 121 -11.68 -0.20 -0.76
N LEU A 122 -10.75 -0.43 0.16
CA LEU A 122 -9.96 -1.64 0.28
C LEU A 122 -10.33 -2.32 1.60
N PHE A 123 -10.69 -3.59 1.55
CA PHE A 123 -10.73 -4.47 2.72
C PHE A 123 -9.30 -4.94 3.09
N PRO A 124 -9.09 -5.58 4.26
CA PRO A 124 -7.78 -6.15 4.56
C PRO A 124 -7.31 -7.11 3.46
N GLY A 125 -6.12 -6.87 2.92
CA GLY A 125 -5.53 -7.64 1.83
C GLY A 125 -6.03 -7.28 0.42
N ASP A 126 -7.05 -6.42 0.29
CA ASP A 126 -7.33 -5.78 -0.99
C ASP A 126 -6.18 -4.86 -1.37
N TYR A 127 -5.98 -4.71 -2.67
CA TYR A 127 -4.98 -3.79 -3.20
C TYR A 127 -5.52 -2.97 -4.37
N VAL A 128 -4.73 -1.96 -4.71
CA VAL A 128 -4.80 -1.20 -5.95
C VAL A 128 -3.38 -0.88 -6.40
N SER A 129 -3.13 -0.99 -7.70
CA SER A 129 -1.88 -0.60 -8.35
C SER A 129 -2.09 0.71 -9.10
N ILE A 130 -1.11 1.61 -9.01
CA ILE A 130 -1.09 2.87 -9.76
C ILE A 130 0.31 3.09 -10.33
N LEU A 131 0.37 3.73 -11.50
CA LEU A 131 1.63 4.23 -12.03
C LEU A 131 2.12 5.37 -11.14
N GLY A 132 3.38 5.34 -10.72
CA GLY A 132 3.96 6.39 -9.88
C GLY A 132 4.22 7.70 -10.63
N ASP A 133 4.06 7.69 -11.95
CA ASP A 133 3.98 8.87 -12.84
C ASP A 133 2.65 9.62 -12.71
N ASN A 134 1.63 8.98 -12.12
CA ASN A 134 0.31 9.59 -11.95
C ASN A 134 0.26 10.40 -10.67
N GLU A 135 -0.45 11.52 -10.75
CA GLU A 135 -0.80 12.34 -9.60
C GLU A 135 -1.77 11.57 -8.68
N ILE A 136 -1.61 11.70 -7.37
CA ILE A 136 -2.54 11.13 -6.40
C ILE A 136 -3.37 12.25 -5.78
N HIS A 137 -4.68 12.16 -5.92
CA HIS A 137 -5.61 13.07 -5.26
C HIS A 137 -6.03 12.50 -3.92
N LEU A 138 -5.59 13.12 -2.84
CA LEU A 138 -5.95 12.72 -1.49
C LEU A 138 -7.43 13.01 -1.23
N SER A 139 -8.03 12.19 -0.37
CA SER A 139 -9.34 12.45 0.21
C SER A 139 -9.21 13.35 1.44
N ASP A 140 -10.35 13.82 1.97
CA ASP A 140 -10.39 14.64 3.18
C ASP A 140 -10.45 13.80 4.48
N GLY A 141 -10.39 12.47 4.33
CA GLY A 141 -10.40 11.50 5.41
C GLY A 141 -9.02 11.11 5.92
N GLY A 142 -8.94 10.43 7.07
CA GLY A 142 -7.68 9.94 7.62
C GLY A 142 -7.85 8.90 8.73
N GLY A 143 -6.74 8.32 9.18
CA GLY A 143 -6.68 7.33 10.26
C GLY A 143 -6.67 5.86 9.80
N GLY A 144 -6.94 5.60 8.53
CA GLY A 144 -6.83 4.29 7.92
C GLY A 144 -5.38 3.87 7.74
N THR A 145 -5.11 2.57 7.89
CA THR A 145 -3.78 1.98 7.77
C THR A 145 -3.66 1.24 6.44
N SER A 146 -2.58 1.50 5.71
CA SER A 146 -2.28 0.84 4.43
C SER A 146 -0.81 0.47 4.36
N LEU A 147 -0.45 -0.36 3.39
CA LEU A 147 0.93 -0.70 3.06
C LEU A 147 1.21 -0.20 1.66
N PHE A 148 2.25 0.62 1.52
CA PHE A 148 2.79 1.02 0.24
C PHE A 148 3.90 0.05 -0.16
N ILE A 149 3.84 -0.48 -1.38
CA ILE A 149 4.90 -1.28 -1.99
C ILE A 149 5.28 -0.59 -3.29
N ILE A 150 6.54 -0.19 -3.42
CA ILE A 150 7.09 0.49 -4.58
C ILE A 150 7.81 -0.54 -5.43
N LEU A 151 7.35 -0.70 -6.67
CA LEU A 151 7.90 -1.65 -7.63
C LEU A 151 8.72 -0.93 -8.70
N GLU A 152 9.80 -1.58 -9.12
CA GLU A 152 10.53 -1.24 -10.33
C GLU A 152 9.65 -1.53 -11.55
N LYS A 153 9.50 -0.53 -12.41
CA LYS A 153 8.89 -0.67 -13.72
C LYS A 153 10.06 -1.00 -14.65
N SER A 154 10.12 -2.26 -15.08
CA SER A 154 11.19 -2.91 -15.82
C SER A 154 11.88 -2.04 -16.87
#